data_AF-A0A5K0Z0Y3-F1
#
_entry.id   AF-A0A5K0Z0Y3-F1
#
_cell.length_a   1.000
_cell.length_b   1.000
_cell.length_c   1.000
_cell.angle_alpha   90.00
_cell.angle_beta   90.00
_cell.angle_gamma   90.00
#
_symmetry.space_group_name_H-M   'P 1'
#
loop_
_entity.id
_entity.type
_entity.pdbx_description
1 polymer ?
#
loop_
_entity_poly.entity_id
_entity_poly.type
_entity_poly.pdbx_seq_one_letter_code
_entity_poly.pdbx_strand_id
1 'polypeptide(L)'
;AVAMGVSELLWLKVLLTDIGIKVEEPMKMYCNNKSAINLANNPVLHDRTKHVEIDRHFIRERIDAKELVLPYMKSEDQTAD
;
A
#
# COMPACT_ATOMS: atom_id res chain seq x y z
N ALA A 1 7.60 5.76 -2.84
CA ALA A 1 7.53 4.51 -3.64
C ALA A 1 6.26 3.71 -3.32
N VAL A 2 6.10 3.18 -2.10
CA VAL A 2 4.90 2.40 -1.73
C VAL A 2 3.60 3.21 -1.83
N ALA A 3 3.58 4.47 -1.37
CA ALA A 3 2.38 5.32 -1.50
C ALA A 3 1.98 5.59 -2.96
N MET A 4 2.97 5.66 -3.86
CA MET A 4 2.74 5.80 -5.30
C MET A 4 2.12 4.53 -5.88
N GLY A 5 2.68 3.36 -5.56
CA GLY A 5 2.10 2.07 -5.96
C GLY A 5 0.68 1.86 -5.43
N VAL A 6 0.39 2.28 -4.18
CA VAL A 6 -0.98 2.27 -3.64
C VAL A 6 -1.91 3.21 -4.43
N SER A 7 -1.42 4.38 -4.83
CA SER A 7 -2.21 5.34 -5.60
C SER A 7 -2.53 4.82 -7.00
N GLU A 8 -1.57 4.20 -7.68
CA GLU A 8 -1.75 3.55 -8.98
C GLU A 8 -2.74 2.37 -8.88
N LEU A 9 -2.63 1.57 -7.81
CA LEU A 9 -3.52 0.45 -7.56
C LEU A 9 -4.96 0.90 -7.31
N LEU A 10 -5.16 1.99 -6.54
CA LEU A 10 -6.48 2.60 -6.36
C LEU A 10 -7.03 3.16 -7.68
N TRP A 11 -6.18 3.78 -8.50
CA TRP A 11 -6.59 4.25 -9.82
C TRP A 11 -7.04 3.09 -10.72
N LEU A 12 -6.32 1.97 -10.71
CA LEU A 12 -6.72 0.75 -11.41
C LEU A 12 -8.07 0.20 -10.89
N LYS A 13 -8.31 0.22 -9.57
CA LYS A 13 -9.61 -0.20 -9.01
C LYS A 13 -10.76 0.62 -9.56
N VAL A 14 -10.59 1.95 -9.62
CA VAL A 14 -11.59 2.87 -10.16
C VAL A 14 -11.80 2.57 -11.64
N LEU A 15 -10.72 2.46 -12.42
CA LEU A 15 -10.80 2.14 -13.84
C LEU A 15 -11.53 0.81 -14.10
N LEU A 16 -11.20 -0.24 -13.36
CA LEU A 16 -11.86 -1.55 -13.45
C LEU A 16 -13.36 -1.44 -13.13
N THR A 17 -13.71 -0.66 -12.11
CA THR A 17 -15.10 -0.42 -11.73
C THR A 17 -15.86 0.33 -12.83
N ASP A 18 -15.24 1.33 -13.45
CA ASP A 18 -15.84 2.14 -14.52
C ASP A 18 -16.14 1.30 -15.77
N ILE A 19 -15.31 0.29 -16.06
CA ILE A 19 -15.56 -0.66 -17.17
C ILE A 19 -16.46 -1.84 -16.78
N GLY A 20 -17.04 -1.81 -15.57
CA GLY A 20 -18.02 -2.80 -15.10
C GLY A 20 -17.43 -4.02 -14.39
N ILE A 21 -16.14 -4.03 -14.09
CA ILE A 21 -15.47 -5.11 -13.35
C ILE A 21 -15.51 -4.79 -11.85
N LYS A 22 -16.26 -5.58 -11.08
CA LYS A 22 -16.31 -5.45 -9.62
C LYS A 22 -15.06 -6.04 -8.97
N VAL A 23 -14.38 -5.25 -8.16
CA VAL A 23 -13.30 -5.69 -7.29
C VAL A 23 -13.83 -5.80 -5.86
N GLU A 24 -14.25 -7.01 -5.48
CA GLU A 24 -14.88 -7.27 -4.17
C GLU A 24 -13.85 -7.55 -3.07
N GLU A 25 -12.67 -8.07 -3.44
CA GLU A 25 -11.60 -8.36 -2.49
C GLU A 25 -10.67 -7.15 -2.26
N PRO A 26 -10.09 -7.03 -1.06
CA PRO A 26 -9.02 -6.08 -0.80
C PRO A 26 -7.86 -6.28 -1.78
N MET A 27 -7.34 -5.19 -2.35
CA MET A 27 -6.23 -5.29 -3.27
C MET A 27 -4.95 -5.65 -2.53
N LYS A 28 -4.16 -6.58 -3.06
CA LYS A 28 -2.90 -7.03 -2.45
C LYS A 28 -1.74 -6.39 -3.17
N MET A 29 -0.91 -5.64 -2.44
CA MET A 29 0.35 -5.12 -2.96
C MET A 29 1.51 -5.68 -2.14
N TYR A 30 2.33 -6.52 -2.76
CA TYR A 30 3.48 -7.14 -2.12
C TYR A 30 4.63 -6.15 -2.05
N CYS A 31 5.33 -6.12 -0.91
CA CYS A 31 6.51 -5.26 -0.73
C CYS A 31 7.57 -5.97 0.09
N ASN A 32 8.83 -5.95 -0.38
CA ASN A 32 9.99 -6.43 0.39
C ASN A 32 10.55 -5.39 1.37
N ASN A 33 10.10 -4.13 1.26
CA ASN A 33 10.63 -3.06 2.09
C ASN A 33 10.00 -3.14 3.49
N LYS A 34 10.71 -3.84 4.39
CA LYS A 34 10.34 -3.94 5.81
C LYS A 34 10.13 -2.57 6.45
N SER A 35 10.84 -1.53 6.01
CA SER A 35 10.64 -0.17 6.51
C SER A 35 9.28 0.40 6.09
N ALA A 36 8.80 0.13 4.88
CA ALA A 36 7.48 0.56 4.43
C ALA A 36 6.34 -0.19 5.16
N ILE A 37 6.55 -1.48 5.45
CA ILE A 37 5.60 -2.30 6.24
C ILE A 37 5.58 -1.86 7.70
N ASN A 38 6.75 -1.60 8.29
CA ASN A 38 6.85 -1.08 9.65
C ASN A 38 6.27 0.33 9.75
N LEU A 39 6.45 1.16 8.73
CA LEU A 39 5.82 2.48 8.63
C LEU A 39 4.29 2.35 8.62
N ALA A 40 3.73 1.45 7.81
CA ALA A 40 2.29 1.20 7.78
C ALA A 40 1.72 0.64 9.10
N ASN A 41 2.53 -0.07 9.90
CA ASN A 41 2.06 -0.78 11.09
C ASN A 41 2.42 -0.13 12.44
N ASN A 42 3.45 0.73 12.52
CA ASN A 42 3.96 1.26 13.79
C ASN A 42 3.88 2.81 13.84
N PRO A 43 3.16 3.41 14.80
CA PRO A 43 2.98 4.87 14.90
C PRO A 43 4.22 5.63 15.41
N VAL A 44 5.22 4.94 15.96
CA VAL A 44 6.38 5.58 16.58
C VAL A 44 7.58 5.56 15.62
N LEU A 45 7.49 6.33 14.54
CA LEU A 45 8.67 6.78 13.81
C LEU A 45 8.73 8.31 13.92
N HIS A 46 9.71 8.79 14.66
CA HIS A 46 10.02 10.21 14.91
C HIS A 46 10.66 10.88 13.67
N ASP A 47 10.22 10.50 12.47
CA ASP A 47 10.84 10.95 11.24
C ASP A 47 10.21 12.28 10.82
N ARG A 48 10.97 13.37 10.97
CA ARG A 48 10.50 14.77 10.93
C ARG A 48 10.09 15.29 9.55
N THR A 49 9.83 14.41 8.59
CA THR A 49 9.54 14.80 7.20
C THR A 49 8.07 14.61 6.89
N LYS A 50 7.32 15.72 6.83
CA LYS A 50 5.85 15.78 6.62
C LYS A 50 5.33 14.85 5.52
N HIS A 51 6.05 14.68 4.41
CA HIS A 51 5.64 13.80 3.31
C HIS A 51 5.58 12.32 3.70
N VAL A 52 6.50 11.86 4.56
CA VAL A 52 6.56 10.46 5.02
C VAL A 52 5.38 10.17 5.96
N GLU A 53 5.03 11.12 6.83
CA GLU A 53 3.87 11.01 7.73
C GLU A 53 2.55 10.98 6.96
N ILE A 54 2.41 11.83 5.93
CA ILE A 54 1.23 11.86 5.06
C ILE A 54 1.08 10.54 4.30
N ASP A 55 2.15 10.08 3.63
CA ASP A 55 2.15 8.81 2.91
C ASP A 55 1.82 7.63 3.84
N ARG A 56 2.36 7.66 5.07
CA ARG A 56 2.06 6.67 6.10
C ARG A 56 0.58 6.65 6.48
N HIS A 57 0.01 7.81 6.83
CA HIS A 57 -1.39 7.92 7.20
C HIS A 57 -2.30 7.47 6.06
N PHE A 58 -2.01 7.92 4.84
CA PHE A 58 -2.74 7.51 3.65
C PHE A 58 -2.75 5.98 3.46
N ILE A 59 -1.59 5.32 3.50
CA ILE A 59 -1.51 3.86 3.35
C ILE A 59 -2.28 3.16 4.48
N ARG A 60 -2.15 3.66 5.71
CA ARG A 60 -2.80 3.08 6.89
C ARG A 60 -4.31 3.13 6.77
N GLU A 61 -4.87 4.28 6.39
CA GLU A 61 -6.31 4.45 6.21
C GLU A 61 -6.88 3.45 5.19
N ARG A 62 -6.14 3.15 4.12
CA ARG A 62 -6.56 2.14 3.12
C ARG A 62 -6.54 0.71 3.66
N ILE A 63 -5.58 0.38 4.53
CA ILE A 63 -5.54 -0.93 5.20
C ILE A 63 -6.69 -1.04 6.20
N ASP A 64 -6.91 -0.01 7.01
CA ASP A 64 -7.97 0.00 8.04
C ASP A 64 -9.36 -0.03 7.40
N ALA A 65 -9.54 0.60 6.23
CA ALA A 65 -10.75 0.50 5.41
C ALA A 65 -10.92 -0.87 4.70
N LYS A 66 -9.98 -1.81 4.88
CA LYS A 66 -9.93 -3.12 4.21
C LYS A 66 -9.93 -3.00 2.68
N GLU A 67 -9.45 -1.89 2.13
CA GLU A 67 -9.30 -1.71 0.69
C GLU A 67 -7.97 -2.25 0.17
N LEU A 68 -6.97 -2.31 1.05
CA LEU A 68 -5.59 -2.68 0.75
C LEU A 68 -5.06 -3.69 1.76
N VAL A 69 -4.31 -4.69 1.29
CA VAL A 69 -3.49 -5.57 2.12
C VAL A 69 -2.05 -5.47 1.62
N LEU A 70 -1.12 -5.25 2.55
CA LEU A 70 0.32 -5.18 2.28
C LEU A 70 1.05 -6.38 2.88
N PRO A 71 0.98 -7.57 2.27
CA PRO A 71 1.75 -8.72 2.72
C PRO A 71 3.25 -8.48 2.50
N TYR A 72 4.06 -8.90 3.48
CA TYR A 72 5.51 -8.96 3.31
C TYR A 72 5.90 -10.03 2.30
N MET A 73 6.79 -9.69 1.37
CA MET A 73 7.41 -10.62 0.43
C MET A 73 8.92 -10.66 0.68
N LYS A 74 9.52 -11.84 0.73
CA LYS A 74 10.97 -11.96 0.85
C LYS A 74 11.60 -11.55 -0.48
N SER A 75 12.78 -10.94 -0.43
CA SER A 75 13.51 -10.52 -1.63
C SER A 75 13.81 -11.67 -2.60
N GLU A 76 13.97 -12.89 -2.08
CA GLU A 76 14.18 -14.11 -2.87
C GLU A 76 12.94 -14.53 -3.69
N ASP A 77 11.75 -14.11 -3.26
CA ASP A 77 10.47 -14.43 -3.90
C ASP A 77 10.00 -13.29 -4.85
N GLN A 78 10.79 -12.23 -4.99
CA GLN A 78 10.44 -11.05 -5.77
C GLN A 78 11.01 -11.15 -7.20
N THR A 79 10.24 -11.76 -8.10
CA THR A 79 10.58 -11.91 -9.53
C THR A 79 10.44 -10.61 -10.35
N ALA A 80 10.05 -9.51 -9.72
CA ALA A 80 9.84 -8.21 -10.37
C ALA A 80 11.05 -7.26 -10.27
N ASP A 81 12.09 -7.65 -9.51
CA ASP A 81 13.35 -6.91 -9.34
C ASP A 81 14.42 -7.42 -10.31
#